data_AF-A0A4V6YSV0-F1
#
_entry.id   AF-A0A4V6YSV0-F1
#
_cell.length_a   1.000
_cell.length_b   1.000
_cell.length_c   1.000
_cell.angle_alpha   90.00
_cell.angle_beta   90.00
_cell.angle_gamma   90.00
#
_symmetry.space_group_name_H-M   'P 1'
#
loop_
_entity.id
_entity.type
_entity.pdbx_description
1 polymer ?
#
loop_
_entity_poly.entity_id
_entity_poly.type
_entity_poly.pdbx_seq_one_letter_code
_entity_poly.pdbx_strand_id
1 'polypeptide(L)'
;MLPFPPHRRAQTQKGEEEIAGLTDTSLPRRLGPKRANKIRKLFNLSKDDDVRKYVVKRTIPATDSKPIRVRAPKIQRLITPERLQRKRRIAAQKKIRFNRKLEQEEAYHKMIVRYLREKQAARISRHSSVSRCYSERKVAPKK
;
A
#
# COMPACT_ATOMS: atom_id res chain seq x y z
N MET A 1 27.69 -43.48 -24.71
CA MET A 1 27.12 -42.19 -24.25
C MET A 1 27.75 -41.08 -25.07
N LEU A 2 26.97 -40.39 -25.91
CA LEU A 2 27.50 -39.31 -26.74
C LEU A 2 27.75 -38.06 -25.88
N PRO A 3 28.90 -37.38 -26.02
CA PRO A 3 29.24 -36.21 -25.22
C PRO A 3 28.28 -35.05 -25.53
N PHE A 4 27.75 -34.40 -24.48
CA PHE A 4 26.91 -33.22 -24.60
C PHE A 4 27.65 -32.10 -25.36
N PRO A 5 27.01 -31.43 -26.33
CA PRO A 5 27.64 -30.34 -27.07
C PRO A 5 27.99 -29.17 -26.13
N PRO A 6 29.15 -28.52 -26.32
CA PRO A 6 29.60 -27.44 -25.44
C PRO A 6 28.58 -26.29 -25.46
N HIS A 7 28.21 -25.83 -24.27
CA HIS A 7 27.31 -24.70 -24.10
C HIS A 7 27.80 -23.48 -24.91
N ARG A 8 26.86 -22.88 -25.68
CA ARG A 8 27.06 -21.68 -26.49
C ARG A 8 27.78 -20.59 -25.67
N ARG A 9 29.06 -20.36 -25.96
CA ARG A 9 29.81 -19.22 -25.42
C ARG A 9 29.25 -17.95 -26.05
N ALA A 10 28.79 -17.01 -25.23
CA ALA A 10 28.41 -15.68 -25.70
C ALA A 10 29.68 -14.90 -26.04
N GLN A 11 29.71 -14.24 -27.20
CA GLN A 11 30.82 -13.37 -27.58
C GLN A 11 30.74 -12.07 -26.75
N THR A 12 31.76 -11.79 -25.95
CA THR A 12 31.83 -10.60 -25.08
C THR A 12 32.49 -9.40 -25.77
N GLN A 13 33.37 -9.65 -26.73
CA GLN A 13 34.11 -8.64 -27.50
C GLN A 13 34.08 -9.03 -28.98
N LYS A 14 33.98 -8.05 -29.88
CA LYS A 14 34.07 -8.29 -31.33
C LYS A 14 35.53 -8.57 -31.69
N GLY A 15 35.78 -9.56 -32.55
CA GLY A 15 37.08 -9.81 -33.17
C GLY A 15 37.35 -8.90 -34.36
N GLU A 16 38.48 -9.10 -35.05
CA GLU A 16 38.89 -8.30 -36.22
C GLU A 16 38.02 -8.58 -37.45
N GLU A 17 37.57 -9.82 -37.64
CA GLU A 17 36.72 -10.23 -38.76
C GLU A 17 35.24 -10.28 -38.37
N GLU A 18 34.38 -9.84 -39.30
CA GLU A 18 32.94 -9.93 -39.17
C GLU A 18 32.46 -11.37 -39.46
N ILE A 19 31.59 -11.88 -38.59
CA ILE A 19 31.03 -13.22 -38.66
C ILE A 19 29.62 -13.14 -39.26
N ALA A 20 29.49 -13.77 -40.43
CA ALA A 20 28.23 -13.94 -41.16
C ALA A 20 27.07 -14.37 -40.26
N GLY A 21 26.02 -13.55 -40.24
CA GLY A 21 24.77 -13.84 -39.52
C GLY A 21 24.78 -13.57 -38.01
N LEU A 22 25.89 -13.10 -37.42
CA LEU A 22 25.94 -12.70 -36.01
C LEU A 22 26.30 -11.22 -35.82
N THR A 23 27.40 -10.76 -36.42
CA THR A 23 27.86 -9.37 -36.29
C THR A 23 27.33 -8.45 -37.38
N ASP A 24 26.96 -9.02 -38.52
CA ASP A 24 26.64 -8.28 -39.75
C ASP A 24 25.26 -7.62 -39.69
N THR A 25 24.31 -8.23 -38.96
CA THR A 25 22.95 -7.73 -38.86
C THR A 25 22.64 -7.23 -37.46
N SER A 26 22.26 -5.96 -37.33
CA SER A 26 21.77 -5.42 -36.05
C SER A 26 20.25 -5.58 -35.94
N LEU A 27 19.80 -6.40 -34.98
CA LEU A 27 18.36 -6.60 -34.74
C LEU A 27 17.80 -5.50 -33.82
N PRO A 28 16.81 -4.72 -34.26
CA PRO A 28 16.25 -3.66 -33.44
C PRO A 28 15.46 -4.21 -32.24
N ARG A 29 15.47 -3.48 -31.14
CA ARG A 29 14.68 -3.84 -29.96
C ARG A 29 13.20 -3.67 -30.26
N ARG A 30 12.45 -4.79 -30.27
CA ARG A 30 11.01 -4.81 -30.55
C ARG A 30 10.15 -4.04 -29.53
N LEU A 31 10.54 -4.00 -28.26
CA LEU A 31 9.75 -3.40 -27.18
C LEU A 31 10.57 -2.39 -26.37
N GLY A 32 9.94 -1.24 -26.09
CA GLY A 32 10.49 -0.22 -25.22
C GLY A 32 10.10 -0.41 -23.73
N PRO A 33 10.70 0.39 -22.85
CA PRO A 33 10.38 0.37 -21.42
C PRO A 33 8.95 0.85 -21.12
N LYS A 34 8.23 0.14 -20.24
CA LYS A 34 6.86 0.47 -19.78
C LYS A 34 6.82 1.29 -18.48
N ARG A 35 7.87 1.25 -17.67
CA ARG A 35 7.92 1.91 -16.35
C ARG A 35 8.34 3.37 -16.52
N ALA A 36 7.65 4.30 -15.86
CA ALA A 36 7.92 5.74 -15.98
C ALA A 36 9.40 6.10 -15.74
N ASN A 37 10.02 5.58 -14.67
CA ASN A 37 11.43 5.87 -14.38
C ASN A 37 12.41 5.28 -15.40
N LYS A 38 12.05 4.17 -16.09
CA LYS A 38 12.90 3.62 -17.15
C LYS A 38 12.78 4.44 -18.44
N ILE A 39 11.59 4.99 -18.72
CA ILE A 39 11.39 5.88 -19.87
C ILE A 39 12.17 7.19 -19.65
N ARG A 40 12.12 7.76 -18.44
CA ARG A 40 12.93 8.95 -18.09
C ARG A 40 14.43 8.71 -18.29
N LYS A 41 14.95 7.56 -17.86
CA LYS A 41 16.36 7.19 -18.08
C LYS A 41 16.74 7.01 -19.55
N LEU A 42 15.81 6.51 -20.38
CA LEU A 42 16.10 6.23 -21.79
C LEU A 42 16.21 7.52 -22.62
N PHE A 43 15.39 8.52 -22.30
CA PHE A 43 15.36 9.81 -23.00
C PHE A 43 16.00 10.95 -22.21
N ASN A 44 16.72 10.63 -21.13
CA ASN A 44 17.36 11.59 -20.22
C ASN A 44 16.42 12.73 -19.76
N LEU A 45 15.14 12.40 -19.52
CA LEU A 45 14.11 13.38 -19.12
C LEU A 45 14.25 13.77 -17.65
N SER A 46 13.85 15.00 -17.35
CA SER A 46 13.65 15.46 -15.99
C SER A 46 12.44 14.78 -15.33
N LYS A 47 12.28 14.99 -14.02
CA LYS A 47 11.16 14.46 -13.25
C LYS A 47 9.84 15.15 -13.61
N ASP A 48 9.91 16.42 -14.00
CA ASP A 48 8.74 17.26 -14.28
C ASP A 48 8.17 17.02 -15.69
N ASP A 49 8.97 16.43 -16.58
CA ASP A 49 8.55 16.13 -17.94
C ASP A 49 7.45 15.04 -18.00
N ASP A 50 6.50 15.24 -18.90
CA ASP A 50 5.42 14.28 -19.13
C ASP A 50 5.90 13.07 -19.96
N VAL A 51 6.08 11.96 -19.26
CA VAL A 51 6.50 10.67 -19.81
C VAL A 51 5.52 10.10 -20.85
N ARG A 52 4.25 10.52 -20.87
CA ARG A 52 3.24 9.98 -21.79
C ARG A 52 3.55 10.18 -23.26
N LYS A 53 4.23 11.30 -23.58
CA LYS A 53 4.58 11.69 -24.95
C LYS A 53 5.70 10.82 -25.52
N TYR A 54 6.63 10.41 -24.67
CA TYR A 54 7.87 9.72 -25.04
C TYR A 54 7.76 8.18 -24.98
N VAL A 55 6.56 7.61 -24.87
CA VAL A 55 6.39 6.15 -24.90
C VAL A 55 6.59 5.63 -26.32
N VAL A 56 7.56 4.73 -26.49
CA VAL A 56 7.76 4.03 -27.77
C VAL A 56 6.51 3.22 -28.13
N LYS A 57 5.90 3.58 -29.25
CA LYS A 57 4.70 2.93 -29.77
C LYS A 57 5.08 1.92 -30.84
N ARG A 58 4.31 0.85 -30.94
CA ARG A 58 4.45 -0.16 -31.99
C ARG A 58 3.37 0.05 -33.04
N THR A 59 3.76 0.19 -34.30
CA THR A 59 2.87 0.06 -35.45
C THR A 59 2.60 -1.43 -35.68
N ILE A 60 1.32 -1.81 -35.68
CA ILE A 60 0.87 -3.14 -36.06
C ILE A 60 0.46 -3.04 -37.53
N PRO A 61 1.09 -3.81 -38.44
CA PRO A 61 0.74 -3.77 -39.85
C PRO A 61 -0.72 -4.17 -40.06
N ALA A 62 -1.28 -3.74 -41.19
CA ALA A 62 -2.62 -4.16 -41.56
C ALA A 62 -2.64 -5.69 -41.72
N THR A 63 -3.70 -6.29 -41.21
CA THR A 63 -4.06 -7.68 -41.50
C THR A 63 -5.35 -7.64 -42.32
N ASP A 64 -5.70 -8.69 -43.06
CA ASP A 64 -6.87 -8.70 -43.97
C ASP A 64 -8.18 -8.18 -43.35
N SER A 65 -8.32 -8.30 -42.02
CA SER A 65 -9.48 -7.85 -41.26
C SER A 65 -9.37 -6.47 -40.58
N LYS A 66 -8.17 -5.89 -40.46
CA LYS A 66 -7.93 -4.72 -39.58
C LYS A 66 -6.90 -3.75 -40.17
N PRO A 67 -7.18 -2.43 -40.15
CA PRO A 67 -6.24 -1.42 -40.63
C PRO A 67 -5.02 -1.31 -39.72
N ILE A 68 -4.00 -0.60 -40.21
CA ILE A 68 -2.77 -0.30 -39.47
C ILE A 68 -3.13 0.39 -38.14
N ARG A 69 -2.60 -0.12 -37.03
CA ARG A 69 -2.88 0.41 -35.68
C ARG A 69 -1.61 0.68 -34.91
N VAL A 70 -1.54 1.84 -34.27
CA VAL A 70 -0.44 2.17 -33.35
C VAL A 70 -0.86 1.81 -31.93
N ARG A 71 -0.07 0.95 -31.27
CA ARG A 71 -0.31 0.52 -29.88
C ARG A 71 0.83 0.95 -28.96
N ALA A 72 0.46 1.46 -27.79
CA ALA A 72 1.40 1.84 -26.72
C ALA A 72 1.15 0.99 -25.46
N PRO A 73 2.19 0.67 -24.68
CA PRO A 73 2.02 0.01 -23.39
C PRO A 73 1.42 0.97 -22.35
N LYS A 74 0.55 0.46 -21.47
CA LYS A 74 0.08 1.20 -20.28
C LYS A 74 1.26 1.57 -19.39
N ILE A 75 1.52 2.85 -19.19
CA ILE A 75 2.66 3.28 -18.38
C ILE A 75 2.46 2.84 -16.93
N GLN A 76 3.46 2.14 -16.40
CA GLN A 76 3.45 1.71 -15.01
C GLN A 76 4.23 2.70 -14.15
N ARG A 77 3.80 2.85 -12.88
CA ARG A 77 4.41 3.72 -11.87
C ARG A 77 4.36 5.22 -12.18
N LEU A 78 3.55 5.64 -13.14
CA LEU A 78 3.17 7.04 -13.28
C LEU A 78 2.41 7.50 -12.02
N ILE A 79 2.66 8.73 -11.58
CA ILE A 79 1.91 9.34 -10.48
C ILE A 79 0.63 9.92 -11.08
N THR A 80 -0.52 9.37 -10.71
CA THR A 80 -1.84 9.80 -11.19
C THR A 80 -2.63 10.46 -10.06
N PRO A 81 -3.60 11.34 -10.37
CA PRO A 81 -4.47 11.95 -9.35
C PRO A 81 -5.19 10.90 -8.51
N GLU A 82 -5.64 9.80 -9.12
CA GLU A 82 -6.24 8.67 -8.42
C GLU A 82 -5.29 8.03 -7.41
N ARG A 83 -4.00 7.86 -7.75
CA ARG A 83 -2.99 7.36 -6.80
C ARG A 83 -2.83 8.32 -5.61
N LEU A 84 -2.81 9.63 -5.87
CA LEU A 84 -2.73 10.65 -4.81
C LEU A 84 -3.98 10.60 -3.92
N GLN A 85 -5.16 10.47 -4.50
CA GLN A 85 -6.42 10.33 -3.77
C GLN A 85 -6.44 9.07 -2.91
N ARG A 86 -6.04 7.91 -3.44
CA ARG A 86 -5.91 6.66 -2.66
C ARG A 86 -4.97 6.83 -1.48
N LYS A 87 -3.83 7.51 -1.67
CA LYS A 87 -2.89 7.80 -0.58
C LYS A 87 -3.52 8.72 0.49
N ARG A 88 -4.22 9.77 0.08
CA ARG A 88 -4.97 10.67 1.00
C ARG A 88 -6.04 9.91 1.77
N ARG A 89 -6.82 9.06 1.10
CA ARG A 89 -7.86 8.21 1.71
C ARG A 89 -7.27 7.29 2.79
N ILE A 90 -6.16 6.62 2.51
CA ILE A 90 -5.49 5.76 3.49
C ILE A 90 -5.07 6.56 4.73
N ALA A 91 -4.50 7.75 4.55
CA ALA A 91 -4.12 8.61 5.67
C ALA A 91 -5.35 9.07 6.49
N ALA A 92 -6.44 9.48 5.83
CA ALA A 92 -7.68 9.86 6.49
C ALA A 92 -8.29 8.70 7.28
N GLN A 93 -8.33 7.48 6.71
CA GLN A 93 -8.84 6.30 7.39
C GLN A 93 -8.03 5.92 8.63
N LYS A 94 -6.72 6.18 8.66
CA LYS A 94 -5.90 5.99 9.85
C LYS A 94 -6.29 6.96 10.97
N LYS A 95 -6.53 8.24 10.62
CA LYS A 95 -7.01 9.25 11.58
C LYS A 95 -8.38 8.87 12.14
N ILE A 96 -9.32 8.48 11.28
CA ILE A 96 -10.66 8.04 11.69
C ILE A 96 -10.57 6.86 12.66
N ARG A 97 -9.73 5.85 12.35
CA ARG A 97 -9.53 4.69 13.24
C ARG A 97 -8.95 5.08 14.59
N PHE A 98 -8.00 6.02 14.60
CA PHE A 98 -7.39 6.51 15.84
C PHE A 98 -8.42 7.25 16.71
N ASN A 99 -9.18 8.18 16.13
CA ASN A 99 -10.22 8.92 16.85
C ASN A 99 -11.29 7.98 17.41
N ARG A 100 -11.76 7.02 16.61
CA ARG A 100 -12.72 6.01 17.08
C ARG A 100 -12.18 5.21 18.27
N LYS A 101 -10.90 4.84 18.25
CA LYS A 101 -10.27 4.17 19.39
C LYS A 101 -10.31 5.08 20.62
N LEU A 102 -9.90 6.34 20.49
CA LEU A 102 -9.90 7.30 21.60
C LEU A 102 -11.30 7.49 22.19
N GLU A 103 -12.31 7.68 21.35
CA GLU A 103 -13.71 7.82 21.76
C GLU A 103 -14.22 6.58 22.51
N GLN A 104 -13.84 5.38 22.06
CA GLN A 104 -14.20 4.11 22.72
C GLN A 104 -13.53 3.96 24.09
N GLU A 105 -12.25 4.32 24.19
CA GLU A 105 -11.50 4.31 25.45
C GLU A 105 -12.11 5.30 26.46
N GLU A 106 -12.44 6.51 26.03
CA GLU A 106 -13.10 7.51 26.86
C GLU A 106 -14.49 7.05 27.33
N ALA A 107 -15.28 6.45 26.45
CA ALA A 107 -16.60 5.92 26.78
C ALA A 107 -16.49 4.78 27.81
N TYR A 108 -15.54 3.87 27.61
CA TYR A 108 -15.28 2.77 28.55
C TYR A 108 -14.81 3.30 29.91
N HIS A 109 -13.89 4.27 29.92
CA HIS A 109 -13.41 4.88 31.15
C HIS A 109 -14.54 5.56 31.94
N LYS A 110 -15.42 6.32 31.26
CA LYS A 110 -16.62 6.93 31.88
C LYS A 110 -17.53 5.88 32.50
N MET A 111 -17.77 4.76 31.81
CA MET A 111 -18.58 3.65 32.32
C MET A 111 -17.96 3.04 33.59
N ILE A 112 -16.65 2.77 33.59
CA ILE A 112 -15.94 2.21 34.75
C ILE A 112 -16.00 3.17 35.95
N VAL A 113 -15.74 4.46 35.73
CA VAL A 113 -15.83 5.47 36.80
C VAL A 113 -17.22 5.51 37.42
N ARG A 114 -18.28 5.46 36.60
CA ARG A 114 -19.67 5.39 37.08
C ARG A 114 -19.91 4.14 37.93
N TYR A 115 -19.53 2.97 37.43
CA TYR A 115 -19.70 1.69 38.14
C TYR A 115 -18.98 1.68 39.50
N LEU A 116 -17.74 2.18 39.56
CA LEU A 116 -16.96 2.25 40.79
C LEU A 116 -17.60 3.20 41.82
N ARG A 117 -18.13 4.36 41.36
CA ARG A 117 -18.86 5.30 42.22
C ARG A 117 -20.13 4.67 42.80
N GLU A 118 -20.93 4.02 41.97
CA GLU A 118 -22.16 3.33 42.40
C GLU A 118 -21.84 2.21 43.41
N LYS A 119 -20.80 1.41 43.15
CA LYS A 119 -20.33 0.35 44.06
C LYS A 119 -19.83 0.91 45.40
N GLN A 120 -19.09 2.02 45.37
CA GLN A 120 -18.63 2.69 46.58
C GLN A 120 -19.79 3.26 47.38
N ALA A 121 -20.76 3.91 46.73
CA ALA A 121 -21.96 4.46 47.38
C ALA A 121 -22.81 3.35 48.03
N ALA A 122 -23.00 2.22 47.34
CA ALA A 122 -23.70 1.06 47.91
C ALA A 122 -22.97 0.48 49.13
N ARG A 123 -21.63 0.42 49.09
CA ARG A 123 -20.82 -0.01 50.24
C ARG A 123 -20.97 0.93 51.44
N ILE A 124 -20.91 2.25 51.21
CA ILE A 124 -21.07 3.27 52.26
C ILE A 124 -22.49 3.21 52.83
N SER A 125 -23.52 3.13 51.99
CA SER A 125 -24.92 3.00 52.42
C SER A 125 -25.13 1.76 53.30
N ARG A 126 -24.64 0.58 52.86
CA ARG A 126 -24.68 -0.65 53.67
C ARG A 126 -23.95 -0.51 55.00
N HIS A 127 -22.78 0.12 55.02
CA HIS A 127 -22.04 0.33 56.26
C HIS A 127 -22.78 1.29 57.21
N SER A 128 -23.35 2.37 56.66
CA SER A 128 -24.13 3.34 57.43
C SER A 128 -25.41 2.74 58.00
N SER A 129 -26.12 1.89 57.25
CA SER A 129 -27.34 1.22 57.72
C SER A 129 -27.03 0.21 58.81
N VAL A 130 -25.96 -0.57 58.68
CA VAL A 130 -25.49 -1.49 59.73
C VAL A 130 -25.09 -0.73 60.99
N SER A 131 -24.33 0.35 60.85
CA SER A 131 -23.90 1.19 61.99
C SER A 131 -25.10 1.82 62.70
N ARG A 132 -26.08 2.32 61.93
CA ARG A 132 -27.34 2.86 62.44
C ARG A 132 -28.13 1.81 63.23
N CYS A 133 -28.39 0.64 62.65
CA CYS A 133 -29.08 -0.46 63.34
C CYS A 133 -28.37 -0.89 64.63
N TYR A 134 -27.03 -0.91 64.63
CA TYR A 134 -26.25 -1.24 65.82
C TYR A 134 -26.40 -0.18 66.91
N SER A 135 -26.35 1.10 66.55
CA SER A 135 -26.56 2.21 67.49
C SER A 135 -27.97 2.22 68.08
N GLU A 136 -29.01 2.04 67.26
CA GLU A 136 -30.41 1.97 67.68
C GLU A 136 -30.63 0.79 68.64
N ARG A 137 -30.01 -0.37 68.37
CA ARG A 137 -30.07 -1.55 69.26
C ARG A 137 -29.38 -1.32 70.60
N LYS A 138 -28.30 -0.53 70.66
CA LYS A 138 -27.61 -0.21 71.93
C LYS A 138 -28.39 0.74 72.83
N VAL A 139 -29.12 1.69 72.23
CA VAL A 139 -29.89 2.71 72.96
C VAL A 139 -31.25 2.17 73.42
N ALA A 140 -31.78 1.12 72.76
CA ALA A 140 -33.03 0.48 73.16
C ALA A 140 -32.97 -0.07 74.60
N PRO A 141 -33.99 0.19 75.44
CA PRO A 141 -34.01 -0.26 76.82
C PRO A 141 -34.02 -1.79 76.86
N LYS A 142 -33.09 -2.39 77.63
CA LYS A 142 -33.12 -3.82 77.93
C LYS A 142 -34.29 -4.07 78.89
N LYS A 143 -35.23 -4.93 78.47
CA LYS A 143 -36.25 -5.48 79.36
C LYS A 143 -35.61 -6.38 80.40
#